data_AF-T0BSW6-F1
#
_entry.id   AF-T0BSW6-F1
#
_cell.length_a   1.000
_cell.length_b   1.000
_cell.length_c   1.000
_cell.angle_alpha   90.00
_cell.angle_beta   90.00
_cell.angle_gamma   90.00
#
_symmetry.space_group_name_H-M   'P 1'
#
loop_
_entity.id
_entity.type
_entity.pdbx_description
1 polymer ?
#
loop_
_entity_poly.entity_id
_entity_poly.type
_entity_poly.pdbx_seq_one_letter_code
_entity_poly.pdbx_strand_id
1 'polypeptide(L)' 'MLEQPFETVIFTQADEAKNQALISELKSAVERREVKIIDIRRIRNQLVVTFRRLST' A
#
# COMPACT_ATOMS: atom_id res chain seq x y z
N MET A 1 -3.03 -2.04 23.84
CA MET A 1 -3.13 -2.48 22.43
C MET A 1 -1.82 -2.13 21.76
N LEU A 2 -1.06 -3.09 21.23
CA LEU A 2 0.07 -2.74 20.37
C LEU A 2 -0.50 -2.16 19.07
N GLU A 3 -0.17 -0.91 18.75
CA GLU A 3 -0.50 -0.35 17.45
C GLU A 3 0.25 -1.15 16.38
N GLN A 4 -0.47 -1.58 15.34
CA GLN A 4 0.19 -2.27 14.23
C GLN A 4 1.17 -1.31 13.55
N PRO A 5 2.37 -1.78 13.16
CA PRO A 5 3.37 -0.94 12.52
C PRO A 5 2.86 -0.41 11.17
N PHE A 6 3.41 0.73 10.76
CA PHE A 6 3.20 1.25 9.42
C PHE A 6 3.98 0.40 8.41
N GLU A 7 3.33 0.06 7.30
CA GLU A 7 3.91 -0.62 6.17
C GLU A 7 4.02 0.35 4.99
N THR A 8 5.07 0.21 4.18
CA THR A 8 5.27 1.03 2.99
C THR A 8 5.55 0.15 1.79
N VAL A 9 4.82 0.36 0.70
CA VAL A 9 5.05 -0.27 -0.60
C VAL A 9 5.46 0.78 -1.61
N ILE A 10 6.40 0.42 -2.49
CA ILE A 10 6.96 1.30 -3.51
C ILE A 10 6.70 0.67 -4.87
N PHE A 11 5.91 1.35 -5.70
CA PHE A 11 5.65 0.95 -7.07
C PHE A 11 6.61 1.70 -7.99
N THR A 12 7.34 0.98 -8.85
CA THR A 12 8.28 1.58 -9.80
C THR A 12 7.96 1.15 -11.24
N GLN A 13 8.12 2.03 -12.22
CA GLN A 13 7.81 1.68 -13.62
C GLN A 13 8.57 0.46 -14.17
N ALA A 14 9.72 0.09 -13.58
CA ALA A 14 10.50 -1.07 -14.00
C ALA A 14 9.77 -2.41 -13.78
N ASP A 15 8.83 -2.45 -12.83
CA ASP A 15 8.14 -3.68 -12.40
C ASP A 15 6.62 -3.61 -12.63
N GLU A 16 6.19 -3.15 -13.81
CA GLU A 16 4.79 -2.84 -14.09
C GLU A 16 3.82 -4.00 -13.79
N ALA A 17 4.15 -5.23 -14.22
CA ALA A 17 3.31 -6.40 -13.97
C ALA A 17 3.13 -6.71 -12.47
N LYS A 18 4.22 -6.62 -11.69
CA LYS A 18 4.21 -6.82 -10.24
C LYS A 18 3.42 -5.71 -9.54
N ASN A 19 3.57 -4.48 -10.00
CA ASN A 19 2.83 -3.35 -9.46
C ASN A 19 1.33 -3.51 -9.66
N GLN A 20 0.86 -3.97 -10.82
CA GLN A 20 -0.56 -4.16 -11.06
C GLN A 20 -1.18 -5.17 -10.08
N ALA A 21 -0.48 -6.29 -9.82
CA ALA A 21 -0.93 -7.27 -8.83
C ALA A 21 -1.01 -6.67 -7.42
N LEU A 22 0.05 -5.99 -6.97
CA LEU A 22 0.10 -5.36 -5.64
C LEU A 22 -0.91 -4.22 -5.48
N ILE A 23 -1.15 -3.43 -6.53
CA ILE A 23 -2.18 -2.38 -6.51
C ILE A 23 -3.56 -3.01 -6.38
N SER A 24 -3.84 -4.10 -7.09
CA SER A 24 -5.11 -4.82 -7.00
C SER A 24 -5.33 -5.35 -5.58
N GLU A 25 -4.33 -6.02 -5.01
CA GLU A 25 -4.39 -6.56 -3.65
C GLU A 25 -4.60 -5.45 -2.62
N LEU A 26 -3.83 -4.36 -2.71
CA LEU A 26 -3.94 -3.23 -1.79
C LEU A 26 -5.32 -2.57 -1.87
N LYS A 27 -5.87 -2.42 -3.09
CA LYS A 27 -7.24 -1.90 -3.29
C LYS A 27 -8.26 -2.81 -2.61
N SER A 28 -8.20 -4.12 -2.84
CA SER A 28 -9.13 -5.05 -2.21
C SER A 28 -9.03 -5.04 -0.68
N ALA A 29 -7.82 -4.92 -0.12
CA ALA A 29 -7.63 -4.81 1.33
C ALA A 29 -8.21 -3.50 1.89
N VAL A 30 -8.14 -2.39 1.15
CA VAL A 30 -8.79 -1.12 1.53
C VAL A 30 -10.31 -1.26 1.49
N GLU A 31 -10.85 -1.88 0.44
CA GLU A 31 -12.30 -2.12 0.29
C GLU A 31 -12.86 -3.00 1.41
N ARG A 32 -12.11 -4.05 1.79
CA ARG A 32 -12.43 -4.93 2.92
C ARG A 32 -12.19 -4.29 4.30
N ARG A 33 -11.65 -3.06 4.34
CA ARG A 33 -11.28 -2.35 5.58
C ARG A 33 -10.26 -3.13 6.42
N GLU A 34 -9.41 -3.91 5.77
CA GLU A 34 -8.29 -4.63 6.38
C GLU A 34 -7.06 -3.71 6.52
N VAL A 35 -6.97 -2.67 5.70
CA VAL A 35 -5.91 -1.65 5.76
C VAL A 35 -6.49 -0.25 5.70
N LYS A 36 -5.77 0.70 6.30
CA LYS A 36 -5.99 2.13 6.16
C LYS A 36 -4.77 2.77 5.51
N ILE A 37 -4.98 3.43 4.38
CA ILE A 37 -3.94 4.27 3.76
C ILE A 37 -3.67 5.48 4.65
N ILE A 38 -2.39 5.73 4.90
CA ILE A 38 -1.91 6.83 5.73
C ILE A 38 -1.34 7.95 4.86
N ASP A 39 -0.59 7.57 3.82
CA ASP A 39 0.09 8.52 2.96
C ASP A 39 0.32 7.94 1.56
N ILE A 40 0.27 8.80 0.55
CA ILE A 40 0.59 8.46 -0.83
C ILE A 40 1.46 9.58 -1.39
N ARG A 41 2.69 9.24 -1.77
CA ARG A 41 3.64 10.19 -2.37
C ARG A 41 4.15 9.68 -3.69
N ARG A 42 4.24 10.57 -4.67
CA ARG A 42 4.97 10.31 -5.92
C ARG A 42 6.34 10.97 -5.84
N ILE A 43 7.39 10.17 -5.97
CA ILE A 43 8.79 10.64 -5.95
C ILE A 43 9.45 10.15 -7.23
N ARG A 44 9.76 11.07 -8.15
CA ARG A 44 10.26 10.75 -9.51
C ARG A 44 9.33 9.73 -10.19
N ASN A 45 9.85 8.55 -10.52
CA ASN A 45 9.13 7.46 -11.19
C ASN A 45 8.60 6.41 -10.21
N GLN A 46 8.51 6.75 -8.93
CA GLN A 46 8.03 5.85 -7.87
C GLN A 46 6.75 6.40 -7.25
N LEU A 47 5.81 5.50 -6.95
CA LEU A 47 4.65 5.77 -6.10
C LEU A 47 4.88 5.04 -4.77
N VAL A 48 4.99 5.80 -3.70
CA VAL A 48 5.20 5.30 -2.34
C VAL A 48 3.88 5.37 -1.61
N VAL A 49 3.36 4.23 -1.16
CA VAL A 49 2.11 4.13 -0.41
C VAL A 49 2.40 3.60 0.97
N THR A 50 2.07 4.38 1.99
CA THR A 50 2.17 4.00 3.39
C THR A 50 0.78 3.65 3.91
N PHE A 51 0.63 2.50 4.54
CA PHE A 51 -0.63 2.06 5.12
C PHE A 51 -0.38 1.42 6.49
N ARG A 52 -1.47 1.23 7.23
CA ARG A 52 -1.48 0.38 8.42
C ARG A 52 -2.53 -0.70 8.23
N ARG A 53 -2.23 -1.91 8.68
CA ARG A 53 -3.24 -2.95 8.82
C ARG A 53 -4.11 -2.65 10.02
N LEU A 54 -5.41 -2.87 9.85
CA LEU A 54 -6.40 -2.76 10.91
C LEU A 54 -6.49 -4.15 11.52
N SER A 55 -6.10 -4.29 12.79
CA SER A 55 -6.36 -5.52 13.54
C SER A 55 -7.87 -5.78 13.51
N THR A 56 -8.27 -6.89 12.92
CA THR A 56 -9.62 -7.44 13.06
C THR A 56 -9.87 -7.86 14.51
#